data_AF-A0A7Y2GJ99-F1
#
_entry.id   AF-A0A7Y2GJ99-F1
#
_cell.length_a   1.000
_cell.length_b   1.000
_cell.length_c   1.000
_cell.angle_alpha   90.00
_cell.angle_beta   90.00
_cell.angle_gamma   90.00
#
_symmetry.space_group_name_H-M   'P 1'
#
loop_
_entity.id
_entity.type
_entity.pdbx_description
1 polymer ?
#
loop_
_entity_poly.entity_id
_entity_poly.type
_entity_poly.pdbx_seq_one_letter_code
_entity_poly.pdbx_strand_id
1 'polypeptide(L)'
;MTIRTASVREAALVLADGTLFEGEVIGAEPVGGVAGGEVVFNTVLSGYQEVITDPSYAGQIITFTYPHIGNYGVTDLDAESRAAFCRGVVVRDLARRRSNWRSTDDLDALLHRLGIPGIAGVDTRRLTRHIRDAGAMPGAFGTADEVTLKNAAAAEPGTDGIDLVSTVTCAEPYEVPCTTDSTRRIVALDFGIKTSIVEQLSAYAHIEVVPASTSAADILARSPHGVFLSNGPG
;
A
#
# COMPACT_ATOMS: atom_id res chain seq x y z
N MET A 1 10.17 13.77 26.58
CA MET A 1 10.68 12.87 25.51
C MET A 1 10.65 11.46 26.08
N THR A 2 9.51 10.80 25.98
CA THR A 2 9.30 9.47 26.55
C THR A 2 9.87 8.46 25.56
N ILE A 3 10.98 7.81 25.90
CA ILE A 3 11.47 6.66 25.14
C ILE A 3 10.42 5.57 25.35
N ARG A 4 9.57 5.32 24.35
CA ARG A 4 8.70 4.14 24.34
C ARG A 4 9.61 2.91 24.35
N THR A 5 9.82 2.31 25.52
CA THR A 5 10.26 0.91 25.60
C THR A 5 9.07 0.05 25.26
N ALA A 6 8.71 0.00 23.98
CA ALA A 6 7.77 -1.00 23.49
C ALA A 6 8.44 -2.37 23.70
N SER A 7 7.72 -3.30 24.35
CA SER A 7 8.19 -4.68 24.46
C SER A 7 8.29 -5.26 23.06
N VAL A 8 9.49 -5.67 22.67
CA VAL A 8 9.70 -6.42 21.43
C VAL A 8 8.80 -7.65 21.44
N ARG A 9 8.02 -7.81 20.37
CA ARG A 9 7.11 -8.94 20.19
C ARG A 9 7.53 -9.69 18.94
N GLU A 10 7.97 -10.93 19.15
CA GLU A 10 8.41 -11.81 18.10
C GLU A 10 7.28 -12.08 17.10
N ALA A 11 7.65 -12.08 15.82
CA ALA A 11 6.80 -12.40 14.70
C ALA A 11 7.60 -13.21 13.68
N ALA A 12 6.88 -13.92 12.81
CA ALA A 12 7.48 -14.59 11.68
C ALA A 12 6.71 -14.28 10.41
N LEU A 13 7.41 -14.28 9.28
CA LEU A 13 6.88 -14.28 7.92
C LEU A 13 7.18 -15.64 7.30
N VAL A 14 6.15 -16.28 6.76
CA VAL A 14 6.21 -17.53 6.02
C VAL A 14 5.74 -17.30 4.59
N LEU A 15 6.48 -17.77 3.61
CA LEU A 15 6.07 -17.78 2.20
C LEU A 15 5.36 -19.09 1.84
N ALA A 16 4.59 -19.11 0.75
CA ALA A 16 3.87 -20.29 0.28
C ALA A 16 4.78 -21.51 0.01
N ASP A 17 6.05 -21.29 -0.29
CA ASP A 17 7.05 -22.35 -0.47
C ASP A 17 7.67 -22.86 0.85
N GLY A 18 7.22 -22.34 1.99
CA GLY A 18 7.67 -22.69 3.33
C GLY A 18 8.90 -21.91 3.82
N THR A 19 9.43 -20.96 3.05
CA THR A 19 10.55 -20.12 3.49
C THR A 19 10.13 -19.26 4.68
N LEU A 20 10.93 -19.30 5.75
CA LEU A 20 10.69 -18.61 7.02
C LEU A 20 11.66 -17.43 7.22
N PHE A 21 11.13 -16.34 7.74
CA PHE A 21 11.86 -15.17 8.22
C PHE A 21 11.35 -14.76 9.61
N GLU A 22 12.27 -14.60 10.55
CA GLU A 22 11.97 -14.10 11.89
C GLU A 22 12.05 -12.56 11.91
N GLY A 23 11.28 -11.96 12.79
CA GLY A 23 11.23 -10.52 12.96
C GLY A 23 10.42 -10.11 14.18
N GLU A 24 9.97 -8.86 14.16
CA GLU A 24 9.24 -8.23 15.24
C GLU A 24 8.01 -7.54 14.67
N VAL A 25 6.85 -7.68 15.31
CA VAL A 25 5.63 -7.03 14.82
C VAL A 25 5.72 -5.51 15.01
N ILE A 26 5.27 -4.78 14.00
CA ILE A 26 5.13 -3.31 13.99
C ILE A 26 3.76 -2.95 13.40
N GLY A 27 3.32 -1.70 13.61
CA GLY A 27 2.03 -1.25 13.11
C GLY A 27 0.85 -1.95 13.78
N ALA A 28 -0.29 -1.98 13.08
CA ALA A 28 -1.52 -2.53 13.65
C ALA A 28 -1.42 -4.01 13.98
N GLU A 29 -2.15 -4.43 15.01
CA GLU A 29 -2.22 -5.85 15.37
C GLU A 29 -3.01 -6.62 14.29
N PRO A 30 -2.42 -7.66 13.67
CA PRO A 30 -3.15 -8.45 12.69
C PRO A 30 -4.30 -9.22 13.35
N VAL A 31 -5.46 -9.24 12.69
CA VAL A 31 -6.64 -9.96 13.21
C VAL A 31 -6.32 -11.44 13.34
N GLY A 32 -6.54 -12.01 14.52
CA GLY A 32 -6.19 -13.41 14.79
C GLY A 32 -4.69 -13.70 14.79
N GLY A 33 -3.83 -12.67 14.83
CA GLY A 33 -2.38 -12.82 14.83
C GLY A 33 -1.76 -13.14 13.47
N VAL A 34 -2.51 -12.97 12.37
CA VAL A 34 -2.07 -13.32 11.00
C VAL A 34 -2.48 -12.24 10.00
N ALA A 35 -1.54 -11.84 9.15
CA ALA A 35 -1.76 -11.01 7.97
C ALA A 35 -1.25 -11.75 6.73
N GLY A 36 -2.13 -11.97 5.75
CA GLY A 36 -1.84 -12.66 4.50
C GLY A 36 -1.91 -11.71 3.29
N GLY A 37 -1.15 -12.04 2.25
CA GLY A 37 -1.16 -11.35 0.97
C GLY A 37 -0.04 -11.85 0.06
N GLU A 38 -0.01 -11.35 -1.17
CA GLU A 38 1.10 -11.61 -2.08
C GLU A 38 2.33 -10.79 -1.69
N VAL A 39 3.46 -11.45 -1.43
CA VAL A 39 4.68 -10.78 -1.01
C VAL A 39 5.44 -10.26 -2.23
N VAL A 40 5.58 -8.94 -2.29
CA VAL A 40 6.33 -8.22 -3.33
C VAL A 40 7.48 -7.45 -2.71
N PHE A 41 8.41 -6.95 -3.53
CA PHE A 41 9.43 -6.02 -3.07
C PHE A 41 9.42 -4.71 -3.84
N ASN A 42 9.74 -3.62 -3.15
CA ASN A 42 9.89 -2.30 -3.74
C ASN A 42 11.30 -1.74 -3.45
N THR A 43 11.96 -1.27 -4.51
CA THR A 43 13.34 -0.76 -4.49
C THR A 43 13.46 0.73 -4.22
N VAL A 44 12.36 1.42 -3.93
CA VAL A 44 12.40 2.84 -3.56
C VAL A 44 13.34 3.09 -2.38
N LEU A 45 14.13 4.15 -2.49
CA LEU A 45 15.01 4.62 -1.42
C LEU A 45 14.32 5.66 -0.52
N SER A 46 13.24 6.27 -1.03
CA SER A 46 12.40 7.28 -0.40
C SER A 46 10.98 7.15 -0.94
N GLY A 47 10.00 7.70 -0.26
CA GLY A 47 8.61 7.65 -0.69
C GLY A 47 7.85 6.44 -0.10
N TYR A 48 8.21 5.96 1.10
CA TYR A 48 7.56 4.79 1.68
C TYR A 48 6.09 5.03 2.02
N GLN A 49 5.70 6.25 2.38
CA GLN A 49 4.31 6.56 2.72
C GLN A 49 3.44 6.55 1.47
N GLU A 50 3.94 7.18 0.41
CA GLU A 50 3.35 7.21 -0.92
C GLU A 50 3.15 5.79 -1.44
N VAL A 51 4.13 4.90 -1.25
CA VAL A 51 4.04 3.48 -1.59
C VAL A 51 3.00 2.75 -0.74
N ILE A 52 2.98 2.95 0.59
CA ILE A 52 2.02 2.28 1.50
C ILE A 52 0.56 2.67 1.17
N THR A 53 0.36 3.91 0.71
CA THR A 53 -0.95 4.48 0.41
C THR A 53 -1.32 4.40 -1.07
N ASP A 54 -0.49 3.77 -1.91
CA ASP A 54 -0.78 3.53 -3.32
C ASP A 54 -1.78 2.37 -3.47
N PRO A 55 -2.96 2.58 -4.08
CA PRO A 55 -3.97 1.54 -4.26
C PRO A 55 -3.50 0.34 -5.10
N SER A 56 -2.46 0.49 -5.92
CA SER A 56 -1.90 -0.60 -6.72
C SER A 56 -1.33 -1.75 -5.87
N TYR A 57 -1.05 -1.51 -4.58
CA TYR A 57 -0.62 -2.56 -3.65
C TYR A 57 -1.76 -3.32 -2.96
N ALA A 58 -3.01 -3.15 -3.40
CA ALA A 58 -4.13 -3.92 -2.84
C ALA A 58 -3.85 -5.43 -2.89
N GLY A 59 -4.09 -6.14 -1.79
CA GLY A 59 -3.80 -7.57 -1.70
C GLY A 59 -2.33 -7.94 -1.48
N GLN A 60 -1.42 -6.96 -1.48
CA GLN A 60 0.03 -7.22 -1.42
C GLN A 60 0.65 -6.87 -0.07
N ILE A 61 1.68 -7.63 0.31
CA ILE A 61 2.58 -7.34 1.42
C ILE A 61 3.86 -6.74 0.84
N ILE A 62 4.14 -5.48 1.19
CA ILE A 62 5.23 -4.70 0.58
C ILE A 62 6.53 -4.92 1.36
N THR A 63 7.53 -5.51 0.71
CA THR A 63 8.89 -5.59 1.25
C THR A 63 9.74 -4.43 0.77
N PHE A 64 10.16 -3.56 1.68
CA PHE A 64 11.09 -2.48 1.33
C PHE A 64 12.52 -2.98 1.31
N THR A 65 13.22 -2.74 0.20
CA THR A 65 14.64 -3.12 0.09
C THR A 65 15.57 -2.15 0.82
N TYR A 66 15.18 -0.87 0.92
CA TYR A 66 15.97 0.11 1.65
C TYR A 66 15.86 -0.17 3.15
N PRO A 67 16.99 -0.28 3.88
CA PRO A 67 16.96 -0.87 5.21
C PRO A 67 16.31 0.01 6.27
N HIS A 68 16.44 1.33 6.17
CA HIS A 68 15.92 2.28 7.18
C HIS A 68 14.61 2.92 6.69
N ILE A 69 13.49 2.41 7.16
CA ILE A 69 12.15 2.88 6.78
C ILE A 69 11.53 3.66 7.95
N GLY A 70 10.84 4.77 7.68
CA GLY A 70 10.29 5.66 8.71
C GLY A 70 11.20 6.82 9.15
N ASN A 71 12.39 6.97 8.54
CA ASN A 71 13.42 7.95 8.93
C ASN A 71 12.96 9.42 8.83
N TYR A 72 12.06 9.76 7.91
CA TYR A 72 11.48 11.10 7.80
C TYR A 72 10.07 11.21 8.39
N GLY A 73 9.60 10.18 9.11
CA GLY A 73 8.26 10.14 9.68
C GLY A 73 7.18 10.16 8.60
N VAL A 74 6.01 10.69 8.92
CA VAL A 74 4.86 10.74 8.01
C VAL A 74 4.23 12.13 8.01
N THR A 75 3.47 12.44 6.97
CA THR A 75 2.70 13.68 6.83
C THR A 75 1.49 13.43 5.93
N ASP A 76 0.34 14.05 6.20
CA ASP A 76 -0.87 13.78 5.40
C ASP A 76 -0.74 14.25 3.94
N LEU A 77 0.27 15.10 3.64
CA LEU A 77 0.60 15.55 2.29
C LEU A 77 1.20 14.46 1.39
N ASP A 78 1.73 13.38 1.96
CA ASP A 78 2.42 12.31 1.22
C ASP A 78 1.50 11.07 1.05
N ALA A 79 0.18 11.23 1.25
CA ALA A 79 -0.80 10.17 1.05
C ALA A 79 -1.30 10.13 -0.41
N GLU A 80 -1.10 9.01 -1.10
CA GLU A 80 -1.47 8.84 -2.50
C GLU A 80 -2.91 8.36 -2.71
N SER A 81 -3.67 8.11 -1.63
CA SER A 81 -5.09 7.81 -1.73
C SER A 81 -5.81 7.98 -0.38
N ARG A 82 -7.12 7.73 -0.38
CA ARG A 82 -8.01 7.87 0.79
C ARG A 82 -7.70 6.91 1.95
N ALA A 83 -7.00 5.81 1.69
CA ALA A 83 -6.68 4.76 2.65
C ALA A 83 -5.44 3.98 2.19
N ALA A 84 -4.83 3.18 3.07
CA ALA A 84 -3.88 2.18 2.61
C ALA A 84 -4.64 0.90 2.20
N PHE A 85 -4.25 0.32 1.07
CA PHE A 85 -4.87 -0.90 0.53
C PHE A 85 -3.95 -2.12 0.61
N CYS A 86 -2.67 -1.93 0.90
CA CYS A 86 -1.73 -3.02 1.13
C CYS A 86 -2.15 -3.87 2.34
N ARG A 87 -1.77 -5.15 2.31
CA ARG A 87 -2.04 -6.12 3.38
C ARG A 87 -1.02 -6.07 4.51
N GLY A 88 0.15 -5.48 4.25
CA GLY A 88 1.15 -5.25 5.27
C GLY A 88 2.48 -4.76 4.71
N VAL A 89 3.40 -4.49 5.62
CA VAL A 89 4.76 -4.00 5.28
C VAL A 89 5.84 -4.85 5.93
N VAL A 90 6.91 -5.10 5.20
CA VAL A 90 8.10 -5.81 5.67
C VAL A 90 9.30 -4.87 5.56
N VAL A 91 9.98 -4.63 6.68
CA VAL A 91 11.14 -3.73 6.75
C VAL A 91 12.31 -4.40 7.45
N ARG A 92 13.53 -3.95 7.14
CA ARG A 92 14.73 -4.41 7.84
C ARG A 92 14.85 -3.73 9.21
N ASP A 93 14.79 -2.40 9.22
CA ASP A 93 14.92 -1.57 10.42
C ASP A 93 13.88 -0.44 10.37
N LEU A 94 12.94 -0.47 11.31
CA LEU A 94 12.01 0.63 11.51
C LEU A 94 12.70 1.75 12.28
N ALA A 95 12.71 2.95 11.72
CA ALA A 95 13.44 4.07 12.29
C ALA A 95 12.91 4.44 13.68
N ARG A 96 13.78 4.30 14.69
CA ARG A 96 13.50 4.67 16.10
C ARG A 96 13.15 6.15 16.32
N ARG A 97 13.58 7.00 15.39
CA ARG A 97 13.33 8.44 15.41
C ARG A 97 13.13 8.94 13.99
N ARG A 98 12.09 9.76 13.82
CA ARG A 98 11.88 10.59 12.63
C ARG A 98 12.67 11.90 12.71
N SER A 99 13.17 12.36 11.57
CA SER A 99 13.91 13.62 11.46
C SER A 99 13.63 14.33 10.14
N ASN A 100 12.46 14.97 10.04
CA ASN A 100 12.09 15.81 8.91
C ASN A 100 11.18 16.94 9.41
N TRP A 101 11.33 18.14 8.87
CA TRP A 101 10.53 19.31 9.26
C TRP A 101 9.05 19.20 8.87
N ARG A 102 8.72 18.40 7.84
CA ARG A 102 7.34 18.11 7.41
C ARG A 102 6.65 17.06 8.28
N SER A 103 7.42 16.32 9.09
CA SER A 103 6.92 15.17 9.84
C SER A 103 5.93 15.60 10.93
N THR A 104 4.71 15.08 10.85
CA THR A 104 3.69 15.26 11.89
C THR A 104 3.66 14.08 12.85
N ASP A 105 3.98 12.86 12.38
CA ASP A 105 3.98 11.65 13.20
C ASP A 105 5.06 10.63 12.77
N ASP A 106 5.26 9.55 13.53
CA ASP A 106 6.09 8.41 13.12
C ASP A 106 5.33 7.36 12.29
N LEU A 107 6.09 6.50 11.61
CA LEU A 107 5.52 5.51 10.70
C LEU A 107 4.74 4.41 11.44
N ASP A 108 5.17 4.00 12.63
CA ASP A 108 4.46 2.99 13.43
C ASP A 108 3.06 3.49 13.83
N ALA A 109 2.96 4.76 14.22
CA ALA A 109 1.70 5.41 14.52
C ALA A 109 0.79 5.52 13.28
N LEU A 110 1.34 5.81 12.10
CA LEU A 110 0.57 5.79 10.84
C LEU A 110 0.03 4.39 10.55
N LEU A 111 0.85 3.35 10.65
CA LEU A 111 0.44 1.97 10.38
C LEU A 111 -0.69 1.54 11.32
N HIS A 112 -0.60 1.85 12.62
CA HIS A 112 -1.71 1.65 13.56
C HIS A 112 -2.98 2.40 13.17
N ARG A 113 -2.85 3.68 12.80
CA ARG A 113 -3.99 4.54 12.41
C ARG A 113 -4.69 4.02 11.16
N LEU A 114 -3.94 3.47 10.21
CA LEU A 114 -4.47 2.90 8.97
C LEU A 114 -4.90 1.43 9.11
N GLY A 115 -4.66 0.80 10.27
CA GLY A 115 -4.96 -0.62 10.46
C GLY A 115 -4.06 -1.55 9.67
N ILE A 116 -2.85 -1.11 9.32
CA ILE A 116 -1.89 -1.89 8.52
C ILE A 116 -0.88 -2.59 9.43
N PRO A 117 -0.83 -3.93 9.42
CA PRO A 117 0.17 -4.68 10.15
C PRO A 117 1.53 -4.63 9.43
N GLY A 118 2.61 -4.83 10.17
CA GLY A 118 3.93 -4.98 9.58
C GLY A 118 4.87 -5.84 10.41
N ILE A 119 6.01 -6.16 9.82
CA ILE A 119 7.10 -6.91 10.45
C ILE A 119 8.45 -6.24 10.16
N ALA A 120 9.19 -5.94 11.22
CA ALA A 120 10.54 -5.40 11.18
C ALA A 120 11.58 -6.48 11.51
N GLY A 121 12.87 -6.17 11.33
CA GLY A 121 13.96 -7.08 11.68
C GLY A 121 14.23 -8.18 10.64
N VAL A 122 13.41 -8.28 9.60
CA VAL A 122 13.56 -9.29 8.53
C VAL A 122 14.80 -9.01 7.68
N ASP A 123 15.51 -10.06 7.27
CA ASP A 123 16.53 -9.96 6.21
C ASP A 123 15.85 -9.71 4.85
N THR A 124 15.47 -8.45 4.61
CA THR A 124 14.78 -8.04 3.38
C THR A 124 15.63 -8.26 2.13
N ARG A 125 16.97 -8.37 2.26
CA ARG A 125 17.84 -8.70 1.14
C ARG A 125 17.72 -10.17 0.74
N ARG A 126 17.70 -11.09 1.72
CA ARG A 126 17.44 -12.52 1.46
C ARG A 126 16.04 -12.68 0.87
N LEU A 127 15.03 -12.04 1.45
CA LEU A 127 13.65 -12.09 0.94
C LEU A 127 13.54 -11.57 -0.49
N THR A 128 14.14 -10.42 -0.80
CA THR A 128 14.13 -9.84 -2.15
C THR A 128 14.78 -10.77 -3.17
N ARG A 129 15.94 -11.37 -2.86
CA ARG A 129 16.59 -12.32 -3.75
C ARG A 129 15.73 -13.54 -4.02
N HIS A 130 15.06 -14.03 -2.97
CA HIS A 130 14.17 -15.18 -3.05
C HIS A 130 12.99 -14.90 -3.98
N ILE A 131 12.25 -13.80 -3.75
CA ILE A 131 11.12 -13.38 -4.59
C ILE A 131 11.56 -13.08 -6.03
N ARG A 132 12.73 -12.48 -6.22
CA ARG A 132 13.27 -12.23 -7.58
C ARG A 132 13.51 -13.53 -8.35
N ASP A 133 14.01 -14.56 -7.70
CA ASP A 133 14.39 -15.82 -8.35
C ASP A 133 13.19 -16.77 -8.52
N ALA A 134 12.23 -16.76 -7.58
CA ALA A 134 11.07 -17.64 -7.56
C ALA A 134 9.76 -17.00 -8.07
N GLY A 135 9.72 -15.68 -8.22
CA GLY A 135 8.51 -14.91 -8.50
C GLY A 135 7.82 -14.38 -7.24
N ALA A 136 6.91 -13.41 -7.41
CA ALA A 136 5.99 -13.02 -6.35
C ALA A 136 5.14 -14.23 -5.95
N MET A 137 4.85 -14.35 -4.66
CA MET A 137 4.12 -15.49 -4.13
C MET A 137 3.32 -15.11 -2.89
N PRO A 138 2.25 -15.86 -2.57
CA PRO A 138 1.54 -15.68 -1.32
C PRO A 138 2.44 -15.88 -0.11
N GLY A 139 2.15 -15.13 0.95
CA GLY A 139 2.83 -15.24 2.24
C GLY A 139 1.93 -14.76 3.36
N ALA A 140 2.30 -15.13 4.58
CA ALA A 140 1.61 -14.69 5.78
C ALA A 140 2.61 -14.39 6.89
N PHE A 141 2.35 -13.32 7.65
CA PHE A 141 3.16 -12.98 8.81
C PHE A 141 2.30 -12.66 10.03
N GLY A 142 2.91 -12.70 11.20
CA GLY A 142 2.28 -12.29 12.44
C GLY A 142 2.86 -13.02 13.65
N THR A 143 2.10 -13.04 14.74
CA THR A 143 2.53 -13.61 16.03
C THR A 143 1.93 -14.99 16.31
N ALA A 144 1.17 -15.55 15.36
CA ALA A 144 0.72 -16.94 15.44
C ALA A 144 1.90 -17.91 15.29
N ASP A 145 1.67 -19.18 15.64
CA ASP A 145 2.68 -20.23 15.45
C ASP A 145 2.97 -20.50 13.96
N GLU A 146 4.13 -21.09 13.68
CA GLU A 146 4.59 -21.36 12.31
C GLU A 146 3.62 -22.23 11.50
N VAL A 147 2.92 -23.17 12.12
CA VAL A 147 1.95 -24.03 11.42
C VAL A 147 0.75 -23.21 10.96
N THR A 148 0.25 -22.35 11.83
CA THR A 148 -0.84 -21.41 11.51
C THR A 148 -0.44 -20.47 10.37
N LEU A 149 0.77 -19.89 10.42
CA LEU A 149 1.28 -19.01 9.36
C LEU A 149 1.48 -19.75 8.03
N LYS A 150 2.02 -20.97 8.04
CA LYS A 150 2.13 -21.82 6.83
C LYS A 150 0.77 -22.08 6.18
N ASN A 151 -0.22 -22.45 6.98
CA ASN A 151 -1.57 -22.71 6.48
C ASN A 151 -2.20 -21.44 5.89
N ALA A 152 -2.00 -20.29 6.52
CA ALA A 152 -2.47 -19.02 6.00
C ALA A 152 -1.78 -18.62 4.69
N ALA A 153 -0.44 -18.75 4.61
CA ALA A 153 0.32 -18.48 3.39
C ALA A 153 -0.11 -19.38 2.23
N ALA A 154 -0.40 -20.66 2.49
CA ALA A 154 -0.86 -21.61 1.48
C ALA A 154 -2.31 -21.39 1.04
N ALA A 155 -3.15 -20.82 1.91
CA ALA A 155 -4.56 -20.52 1.62
C ALA A 155 -4.78 -19.16 0.96
N GLU A 156 -3.78 -18.27 1.01
CA GLU A 156 -3.84 -16.94 0.42
C GLU A 156 -3.89 -17.03 -1.11
N PRO A 157 -4.93 -16.46 -1.76
CA PRO A 157 -5.15 -16.63 -3.19
C PRO A 157 -4.18 -15.84 -4.09
N GLY A 158 -3.40 -14.90 -3.52
CA GLY A 158 -2.51 -14.01 -4.27
C GLY A 158 -3.28 -12.85 -4.90
N THR A 159 -2.79 -12.30 -6.01
CA THR A 159 -3.46 -11.21 -6.74
C THR A 159 -3.94 -11.64 -8.14
N ASP A 160 -3.33 -12.67 -8.72
CA ASP A 160 -3.63 -13.17 -10.06
C ASP A 160 -5.11 -13.58 -10.22
N GLY A 161 -5.79 -12.95 -11.18
CA GLY A 161 -7.17 -13.26 -11.52
C GLY A 161 -8.23 -12.79 -10.51
N ILE A 162 -7.85 -11.94 -9.57
CA ILE A 162 -8.76 -11.34 -8.57
C ILE A 162 -9.10 -9.91 -8.98
N ASP A 163 -10.39 -9.58 -8.99
CA ASP A 163 -10.85 -8.20 -9.20
C ASP A 163 -10.60 -7.34 -7.94
N LEU A 164 -9.36 -6.89 -7.78
CA LEU A 164 -8.95 -5.97 -6.73
C LEU A 164 -9.40 -4.54 -7.02
N VAL A 165 -9.62 -4.19 -8.28
CA VAL A 165 -10.13 -2.88 -8.72
C VAL A 165 -11.45 -2.54 -8.04
N SER A 166 -12.38 -3.51 -7.99
CA SER A 166 -13.67 -3.36 -7.30
C SER A 166 -13.55 -3.01 -5.81
N THR A 167 -12.41 -3.34 -5.18
CA THR A 167 -12.16 -3.07 -3.76
C THR A 167 -11.55 -1.69 -3.51
N VAL A 168 -10.96 -1.07 -4.53
CA VAL A 168 -10.23 0.20 -4.41
C VAL A 168 -10.87 1.38 -5.15
N THR A 169 -11.75 1.14 -6.12
CA THR A 169 -12.51 2.20 -6.82
C THR A 169 -13.29 3.09 -5.85
N CYS A 170 -13.52 4.35 -6.20
CA CYS A 170 -14.45 5.22 -5.51
C CYS A 170 -15.88 4.66 -5.58
N ALA A 171 -16.67 4.94 -4.54
CA ALA A 171 -18.07 4.52 -4.47
C ALA A 171 -18.99 5.44 -5.28
N GLU A 172 -18.71 6.74 -5.26
CA GLU A 172 -19.48 7.78 -5.95
C GLU A 172 -18.54 8.67 -6.77
N PRO A 173 -18.99 9.21 -7.90
CA PRO A 173 -18.23 10.19 -8.66
C PRO A 173 -17.87 11.42 -7.83
N TYR A 174 -16.71 12.01 -8.09
CA TYR A 174 -16.29 13.27 -7.50
C TYR A 174 -15.53 14.14 -8.50
N GLU A 175 -15.56 15.45 -8.27
CA GLU A 175 -14.95 16.42 -9.16
C GLU A 175 -13.72 17.07 -8.51
N VAL A 176 -12.69 17.30 -9.32
CA VAL A 176 -11.52 18.10 -8.95
C VAL A 176 -11.42 19.27 -9.94
N PRO A 177 -11.57 20.52 -9.46
CA PRO A 177 -11.58 21.68 -10.33
C PRO A 177 -10.21 21.87 -11.00
N CYS A 178 -10.23 22.46 -12.19
CA CYS A 178 -8.99 22.87 -12.83
C CYS A 178 -8.32 23.96 -12.00
N THR A 179 -7.00 23.89 -11.82
CA THR A 179 -6.23 24.93 -11.12
C THR A 179 -5.93 26.14 -12.01
N THR A 180 -6.29 26.06 -13.30
CA THR A 180 -6.15 27.14 -14.30
C THR A 180 -7.50 27.46 -14.95
N ASP A 181 -7.58 28.53 -15.77
CA ASP A 181 -8.81 28.95 -16.47
C ASP A 181 -9.19 28.05 -17.67
N SER A 182 -8.87 26.75 -17.63
CA SER A 182 -9.19 25.79 -18.68
C SER A 182 -10.65 25.32 -18.57
N THR A 183 -11.36 25.33 -19.70
CA THR A 183 -12.71 24.76 -19.81
C THR A 183 -12.69 23.28 -20.22
N ARG A 184 -11.51 22.67 -20.34
CA ARG A 184 -11.38 21.25 -20.70
C ARG A 184 -11.89 20.38 -19.57
N ARG A 185 -12.46 19.23 -19.93
CA ARG A 185 -13.00 18.23 -19.01
C ARG A 185 -12.39 16.87 -19.31
N ILE A 186 -11.88 16.20 -18.28
CA ILE A 186 -11.42 14.81 -18.35
C ILE A 186 -12.30 13.98 -17.43
N VAL A 187 -12.83 12.87 -17.93
CA VAL A 187 -13.45 11.84 -17.09
C VAL A 187 -12.39 10.77 -16.81
N ALA A 188 -12.05 10.56 -15.54
CA ALA A 188 -11.06 9.59 -15.11
C ALA A 188 -11.75 8.38 -14.46
N LEU A 189 -11.54 7.17 -15.00
CA LEU A 189 -11.96 5.95 -14.33
C LEU A 189 -11.03 5.65 -13.17
N ASP A 190 -11.62 5.47 -11.99
CA ASP A 190 -10.90 5.09 -10.77
C ASP A 190 -10.73 3.57 -10.70
N PHE A 191 -9.59 3.08 -11.20
CA PHE A 191 -9.16 1.70 -10.97
C PHE A 191 -8.32 1.53 -9.70
N GLY A 192 -8.25 2.54 -8.84
CA GLY A 192 -7.23 2.68 -7.80
C GLY A 192 -6.36 3.92 -8.04
N ILE A 193 -6.99 5.02 -8.44
CA ILE A 193 -6.31 6.24 -8.86
C ILE A 193 -5.54 6.88 -7.71
N LYS A 194 -4.31 7.29 -8.01
CA LYS A 194 -3.47 8.05 -7.10
C LYS A 194 -3.84 9.52 -7.06
N THR A 195 -3.83 10.12 -5.87
CA THR A 195 -4.09 11.55 -5.66
C THR A 195 -3.20 12.42 -6.56
N SER A 196 -1.90 12.12 -6.65
CA SER A 196 -0.95 12.89 -7.45
C SER A 196 -1.29 12.92 -8.95
N ILE A 197 -1.91 11.87 -9.50
CA ILE A 197 -2.37 11.85 -10.89
C ILE A 197 -3.48 12.88 -11.09
N VAL A 198 -4.46 12.88 -10.20
CA VAL A 198 -5.60 13.81 -10.26
C VAL A 198 -5.11 15.25 -10.11
N GLU A 199 -4.19 15.50 -9.17
CA GLU A 199 -3.57 16.81 -8.97
C GLU A 199 -2.82 17.28 -10.21
N GLN A 200 -2.02 16.43 -10.86
CA GLN A 200 -1.29 16.79 -12.07
C GLN A 200 -2.22 17.04 -13.27
N LEU A 201 -3.26 16.23 -13.43
CA LEU A 201 -4.26 16.44 -14.49
C LEU A 201 -5.08 17.71 -14.26
N SER A 202 -5.33 18.08 -12.99
CA SER A 202 -6.07 19.29 -12.64
C SER A 202 -5.40 20.59 -13.13
N ALA A 203 -4.09 20.56 -13.43
CA ALA A 203 -3.39 21.68 -14.06
C ALA A 203 -3.87 22.00 -15.48
N TYR A 204 -4.50 21.04 -16.16
CA TYR A 204 -4.86 21.13 -17.58
C TYR A 204 -6.36 21.06 -17.87
N ALA A 205 -7.14 20.46 -16.96
CA ALA A 205 -8.57 20.24 -17.14
C ALA A 205 -9.29 20.10 -15.79
N HIS A 206 -10.60 20.32 -15.81
CA HIS A 206 -11.51 19.87 -14.76
C HIS A 206 -11.62 18.34 -14.81
N ILE A 207 -11.39 17.67 -13.69
CA ILE A 207 -11.37 16.21 -13.62
C ILE A 207 -12.65 15.74 -12.94
N GLU A 208 -13.35 14.80 -13.57
CA GLU A 208 -14.44 14.07 -12.96
C GLU A 208 -14.00 12.62 -12.80
N VAL A 209 -13.75 12.20 -11.57
CA VAL A 209 -13.36 10.83 -11.26
C VAL A 209 -14.62 10.00 -11.07
N VAL A 210 -14.72 8.88 -11.76
CA VAL A 210 -15.91 8.01 -11.77
C VAL A 210 -15.53 6.58 -11.36
N PRO A 211 -16.46 5.81 -10.77
CA PRO A 211 -16.20 4.42 -10.40
C PRO A 211 -15.77 3.56 -11.59
N ALA A 212 -14.95 2.53 -11.34
CA ALA A 212 -14.49 1.56 -12.34
C ALA A 212 -15.63 0.90 -13.15
N SER A 213 -16.81 0.75 -12.54
CA SER A 213 -18.00 0.14 -13.15
C SER A 213 -18.80 1.08 -14.06
N THR A 214 -18.39 2.34 -14.20
CA THR A 214 -19.11 3.34 -15.02
C THR A 214 -19.10 2.93 -16.49
N SER A 215 -20.29 2.90 -17.11
CA SER A 215 -20.42 2.46 -18.50
C SER A 215 -19.84 3.49 -19.48
N ALA A 216 -19.40 3.02 -20.65
CA ALA A 216 -18.95 3.90 -21.72
C ALA A 216 -20.04 4.90 -22.16
N ALA A 217 -21.31 4.48 -22.14
CA ALA A 217 -22.43 5.36 -22.46
C ALA A 217 -22.56 6.51 -21.45
N ASP A 218 -22.44 6.22 -20.14
CA ASP A 218 -22.50 7.23 -19.09
C ASP A 218 -21.28 8.16 -19.13
N ILE A 219 -20.09 7.64 -19.45
CA ILE A 219 -18.88 8.45 -19.65
C ILE A 219 -19.08 9.42 -20.82
N LEU A 220 -19.59 8.95 -21.96
CA LEU A 220 -19.83 9.79 -23.14
C LEU A 220 -20.93 10.83 -22.91
N ALA A 221 -21.95 10.51 -22.10
CA ALA A 221 -23.01 11.45 -21.73
C ALA A 221 -22.49 12.70 -20.99
N ARG A 222 -21.31 12.60 -20.35
CA ARG A 222 -20.63 13.71 -19.65
C ARG A 222 -19.92 14.69 -20.59
N SER A 223 -19.90 14.38 -21.89
CA SER A 223 -19.21 15.15 -22.93
C SER A 223 -17.74 15.47 -22.60
N PRO A 224 -16.91 14.46 -22.26
CA PRO A 224 -15.51 14.67 -21.93
C PRO A 224 -14.71 15.13 -23.16
N HIS A 225 -13.70 15.96 -22.91
CA HIS A 225 -12.66 16.27 -23.90
C HIS A 225 -11.55 15.21 -23.92
N GLY A 226 -11.46 14.40 -22.85
CA GLY A 226 -10.56 13.25 -22.74
C GLY A 226 -11.07 12.25 -21.72
N VAL A 227 -10.74 10.98 -21.92
CA VAL A 227 -10.98 9.90 -20.95
C VAL A 227 -9.63 9.43 -20.45
N PHE A 228 -9.48 9.31 -19.15
CA PHE A 228 -8.26 8.82 -18.50
C PHE A 228 -8.54 7.50 -17.79
N LEU A 229 -7.66 6.53 -17.98
CA LEU A 229 -7.70 5.23 -17.30
C LEU A 229 -6.57 5.24 -16.27
N SER A 230 -6.90 5.14 -14.98
CA SER A 230 -5.91 5.23 -13.92
C SER A 230 -5.06 3.96 -13.78
N ASN A 231 -4.06 4.04 -12.91
CA ASN A 231 -3.44 2.86 -12.32
C ASN A 231 -4.47 2.09 -11.47
N GLY A 232 -4.12 0.85 -11.12
CA GLY A 232 -4.91 0.00 -10.25
C GLY A 232 -4.12 -1.23 -9.79
N PRO A 233 -4.68 -2.05 -8.89
CA PRO A 233 -4.17 -3.35 -8.51
C PRO A 233 -4.68 -4.46 -9.45
N GLY A 234 -4.01 -5.62 -9.41
CA GLY A 234 -4.33 -6.78 -10.25
C GLY A 234 -3.64 -6.72 -11.61
#